data_AF-A0A126Q261-F1
#
_entry.id   AF-A0A126Q261-F1
#
_cell.length_a   1.000
_cell.length_b   1.000
_cell.length_c   1.000
_cell.angle_alpha   90.00
_cell.angle_beta   90.00
_cell.angle_gamma   90.00
#
_symmetry.space_group_name_H-M   'P 1'
#
loop_
_entity.id
_entity.type
_entity.pdbx_description
1 polymer ?
#
loop_
_entity_poly.entity_id
_entity_poly.type
_entity_poly.pdbx_seq_one_letter_code
_entity_poly.pdbx_strand_id
1 'polypeptide(L)'
;MISPPTDNLYKFLAVLGLLIAGSSGAFWWNASNDFDAFFESNEGYINMMFEGAEAYGRFAAKTNEGIAIYNSDQGDINSLSETHKKELDAILQGSEKLKVETGALLDANPAKRFTVNSKLEKYQWARNISVLGGALGVLISGFGFYFWHIRLQRHIDHLHSQVTHNKSVQPSAE
;
A
#
# COMPACT_ATOMS: atom_id res chain seq x y z
N MET A 1 -24.79 39.95 13.14
CA MET A 1 -23.65 39.26 12.50
C MET A 1 -24.09 38.91 11.08
N ILE A 2 -23.45 39.50 10.06
CA ILE A 2 -23.71 39.14 8.66
C ILE A 2 -22.85 37.90 8.38
N SER A 3 -23.43 36.72 8.52
CA SER A 3 -22.78 35.48 8.07
C SER A 3 -23.04 35.36 6.57
N PRO A 4 -22.03 35.48 5.71
CA PRO A 4 -22.21 35.23 4.28
C PRO A 4 -22.69 33.78 4.09
N PRO A 5 -23.57 33.50 3.11
CA PRO A 5 -24.22 32.20 2.95
C PRO A 5 -23.22 31.03 2.75
N THR A 6 -21.98 31.34 2.37
CA THR A 6 -20.89 30.37 2.16
C THR A 6 -20.14 29.97 3.43
N ASP A 7 -20.36 30.62 4.59
CA ASP A 7 -19.65 30.33 5.85
C ASP A 7 -19.89 28.90 6.34
N ASN A 8 -21.16 28.48 6.34
CA ASN A 8 -21.54 27.13 6.74
C ASN A 8 -20.98 26.07 5.79
N LEU A 9 -20.85 26.38 4.50
CA LEU A 9 -20.30 25.47 3.50
C LEU A 9 -18.82 25.18 3.76
N TYR A 10 -18.00 26.20 4.00
CA TYR A 10 -16.56 26.00 4.20
C TYR A 10 -16.25 25.32 5.53
N LYS A 11 -16.98 25.66 6.60
CA LYS A 11 -16.89 24.95 7.89
C LYS A 11 -17.32 23.49 7.76
N PHE A 12 -18.39 23.22 7.02
CA PHE A 12 -18.83 21.86 6.74
C PHE A 12 -17.76 21.07 5.98
N LEU A 13 -17.18 21.63 4.92
CA LEU A 13 -16.10 20.98 4.18
C LEU A 13 -14.89 20.69 5.06
N ALA A 14 -14.48 21.64 5.92
CA ALA A 14 -13.37 21.45 6.85
C ALA A 14 -13.60 20.24 7.78
N VAL A 15 -14.77 20.18 8.42
CA VAL A 15 -15.13 19.10 9.35
C VAL A 15 -15.36 17.78 8.62
N LEU A 16 -16.01 17.80 7.46
CA LEU A 16 -16.23 16.61 6.64
C LEU A 16 -14.90 15.99 6.21
N GLY A 17 -13.94 16.81 5.77
CA GLY A 17 -12.61 16.34 5.41
C GLY A 17 -11.89 15.67 6.58
N LEU A 18 -11.98 16.26 7.79
CA LEU A 18 -11.44 15.66 9.01
C LEU A 18 -12.12 14.32 9.34
N LEU A 19 -13.44 14.23 9.22
CA LEU A 19 -14.17 12.99 9.44
C LEU A 19 -13.77 11.89 8.45
N ILE A 20 -13.61 12.24 7.16
CA ILE A 20 -13.15 11.30 6.13
C ILE A 20 -11.72 10.84 6.45
N ALA A 21 -10.81 11.75 6.80
CA ALA A 21 -9.44 11.39 7.14
C ALA A 21 -9.37 10.49 8.39
N GLY A 22 -10.10 10.85 9.45
CA GLY A 22 -10.17 10.08 10.68
C GLY A 22 -10.78 8.70 10.48
N SER A 23 -11.89 8.60 9.76
CA SER A 23 -12.54 7.32 9.45
C SER A 23 -11.66 6.42 8.56
N SER A 24 -10.91 7.00 7.62
CA SER A 24 -9.95 6.25 6.78
C SER A 24 -8.80 5.66 7.61
N GLY A 25 -8.30 6.42 8.59
CA GLY A 25 -7.30 5.97 9.55
C GLY A 25 -7.82 4.87 10.48
N ALA A 26 -9.04 5.03 11.01
CA ALA A 26 -9.67 4.01 11.84
C ALA A 26 -9.96 2.71 11.07
N PHE A 27 -10.41 2.82 9.82
CA PHE A 27 -10.60 1.68 8.93
C PHE A 27 -9.28 0.96 8.64
N TRP A 28 -8.19 1.72 8.38
CA TRP A 28 -6.85 1.15 8.21
C TRP A 28 -6.39 0.40 9.44
N TRP A 29 -6.52 1.00 10.62
CA TRP A 29 -6.12 0.40 11.88
C TRP A 29 -6.79 -0.95 12.10
N ASN A 30 -8.09 -1.02 11.86
CA ASN A 30 -8.85 -2.26 11.99
C ASN A 30 -8.39 -3.32 10.96
N ALA A 31 -8.28 -2.91 9.68
CA ALA A 31 -7.85 -3.81 8.61
C ALA A 31 -6.41 -4.32 8.80
N SER A 32 -5.51 -3.50 9.34
CA SER A 32 -4.13 -3.88 9.66
C SER A 32 -4.10 -4.91 10.78
N ASN A 33 -4.83 -4.70 11.87
CA ASN A 33 -4.86 -5.64 12.99
C ASN A 33 -5.44 -7.01 12.57
N ASP A 34 -6.51 -7.00 11.77
CA ASP A 34 -7.09 -8.24 11.21
C ASP A 34 -6.10 -8.99 10.31
N PHE A 35 -5.26 -8.24 9.60
CA PHE A 35 -4.22 -8.80 8.74
C PHE A 35 -3.06 -9.37 9.56
N ASP A 36 -2.59 -8.64 10.57
CA ASP A 36 -1.50 -9.08 11.45
C ASP A 36 -1.91 -10.37 12.19
N ALA A 37 -3.12 -10.42 12.72
CA ALA A 37 -3.66 -11.63 13.37
C ALA A 37 -3.78 -12.82 12.38
N PHE A 38 -4.09 -12.57 11.11
CA PHE A 38 -4.08 -13.60 10.08
C PHE A 38 -2.66 -14.12 9.80
N PHE A 39 -1.66 -13.25 9.77
CA PHE A 39 -0.26 -13.65 9.55
C PHE A 39 0.27 -14.45 10.74
N GLU A 40 0.05 -14.00 11.97
CA GLU A 40 0.44 -14.74 13.18
C GLU A 40 -0.21 -16.14 13.22
N SER A 41 -1.51 -16.22 12.92
CA SER A 41 -2.21 -17.52 12.92
C SER A 41 -1.82 -18.46 11.78
N ASN A 42 -1.16 -17.96 10.73
CA ASN A 42 -0.75 -18.73 9.56
C ASN A 42 0.76 -18.74 9.34
N GLU A 43 1.56 -18.34 10.34
CA GLU A 43 3.00 -18.15 10.25
C GLU A 43 3.70 -19.38 9.64
N GLY A 44 3.39 -20.59 10.11
CA GLY A 44 4.01 -21.82 9.59
C GLY A 44 3.76 -22.06 8.09
N TYR A 45 2.58 -21.71 7.57
CA TYR A 45 2.30 -21.82 6.13
C TYR A 45 3.02 -20.72 5.34
N ILE A 46 3.10 -19.51 5.90
CA ILE A 46 3.80 -18.39 5.29
C ILE A 46 5.30 -18.66 5.22
N ASN A 47 5.91 -19.19 6.28
CA ASN A 47 7.31 -19.61 6.30
C ASN A 47 7.56 -20.70 5.26
N MET A 48 6.70 -21.70 5.15
CA MET A 48 6.79 -22.73 4.11
C MET A 48 6.70 -22.13 2.68
N MET A 49 5.87 -21.10 2.46
CA MET A 49 5.83 -20.37 1.19
C MET A 49 7.15 -19.63 0.91
N PHE A 50 7.77 -19.01 1.92
CA PHE A 50 9.08 -18.37 1.77
C PHE A 50 10.19 -19.40 1.50
N GLU A 51 10.21 -20.52 2.21
CA GLU A 51 11.13 -21.63 1.95
C GLU A 51 10.95 -22.18 0.54
N GLY A 52 9.71 -22.32 0.06
CA GLY A 52 9.41 -22.69 -1.32
C GLY A 52 9.93 -21.67 -2.33
N ALA A 53 9.79 -20.37 -2.05
CA ALA A 53 10.34 -19.31 -2.90
C ALA A 53 11.88 -19.32 -2.93
N GLU A 54 12.53 -19.57 -1.79
CA GLU A 54 13.98 -19.73 -1.70
C GLU A 54 14.46 -20.99 -2.44
N ALA A 55 13.73 -22.10 -2.33
CA ALA A 55 13.99 -23.32 -3.09
C ALA A 55 13.85 -23.09 -4.60
N TYR A 56 12.84 -22.33 -5.05
CA TYR A 56 12.74 -21.86 -6.43
C TYR A 56 13.94 -21.01 -6.85
N GLY A 57 14.42 -20.12 -5.98
CA GLY A 57 15.62 -19.32 -6.24
C GLY A 57 16.87 -20.18 -6.45
N ARG A 58 17.07 -21.20 -5.61
CA ARG A 58 18.15 -22.18 -5.75
C ARG A 58 18.02 -23.00 -7.04
N PHE A 59 16.80 -23.44 -7.37
CA PHE A 59 16.52 -24.11 -8.64
C PHE A 59 16.89 -23.22 -9.83
N ALA A 60 16.41 -21.98 -9.86
CA ALA A 60 16.70 -21.04 -10.94
C ALA A 60 18.20 -20.77 -11.08
N ALA A 61 18.93 -20.61 -9.97
CA ALA A 61 20.38 -20.45 -9.98
C ALA A 61 21.09 -21.68 -10.58
N LYS A 62 20.71 -22.88 -10.17
CA LYS A 62 21.24 -24.14 -10.74
C LYS A 62 20.93 -24.29 -12.23
N THR A 63 19.73 -23.95 -12.65
CA THR A 63 19.38 -23.95 -14.08
C THR A 63 20.22 -22.94 -14.85
N ASN A 64 20.46 -21.76 -14.31
CA ASN A 64 21.32 -20.76 -14.93
C ASN A 64 22.77 -21.22 -15.08
N GLU A 65 23.31 -21.99 -14.12
CA GLU A 65 24.64 -22.63 -14.27
C GLU A 65 24.65 -23.59 -15.48
N GLY A 66 23.61 -24.41 -15.63
CA GLY A 66 23.48 -25.32 -16.78
C GLY A 66 23.36 -24.58 -18.12
N ILE A 67 22.59 -23.49 -18.15
CA ILE A 67 22.47 -22.61 -19.32
C ILE A 67 23.82 -21.99 -19.68
N ALA A 68 24.62 -21.58 -18.69
CA ALA A 68 25.96 -21.02 -18.95
C ALA A 68 26.90 -22.05 -19.59
N ILE A 69 26.87 -23.30 -19.14
CA ILE A 69 27.64 -24.40 -19.75
C ILE A 69 27.15 -24.65 -21.18
N TYR A 70 25.84 -24.77 -21.39
CA TYR A 70 25.26 -24.96 -22.71
C TYR A 70 25.65 -23.84 -23.70
N ASN A 71 25.60 -22.58 -23.25
CA ASN A 71 25.95 -21.42 -24.06
C ASN A 71 27.45 -21.26 -24.31
N SER A 72 28.32 -21.93 -23.54
CA SER A 72 29.77 -21.87 -23.76
C SER A 72 30.17 -22.40 -25.14
N ASP A 73 29.42 -23.36 -25.67
CA ASP A 73 29.61 -23.96 -26.99
C ASP A 73 28.46 -23.60 -27.95
N GLN A 74 28.11 -22.30 -28.00
CA GLN A 74 27.08 -21.72 -28.90
C GLN A 74 25.67 -22.34 -28.77
N GLY A 75 25.41 -23.09 -27.70
CA GLY A 75 24.15 -23.78 -27.51
C GLY A 75 24.00 -25.02 -28.40
N ASP A 76 25.06 -25.78 -28.65
CA ASP A 76 24.97 -27.13 -29.21
C ASP A 76 25.47 -28.17 -28.19
N ILE A 77 24.59 -29.09 -27.80
CA ILE A 77 24.91 -30.18 -26.86
C ILE A 77 25.95 -31.14 -27.45
N ASN A 78 25.97 -31.30 -28.77
CA ASN A 78 26.85 -32.26 -29.42
C ASN A 78 28.30 -31.76 -29.50
N SER A 79 28.50 -30.43 -29.49
CA SER A 79 29.82 -29.80 -29.47
C SER A 79 30.41 -29.68 -28.06
N LEU A 80 29.63 -29.91 -27.00
CA LEU A 80 30.13 -29.90 -25.63
C LEU A 80 31.21 -30.98 -25.43
N SER A 81 32.26 -30.63 -24.70
CA SER A 81 33.23 -31.60 -24.21
C SER A 81 32.55 -32.66 -23.33
N GLU A 82 33.06 -33.89 -23.31
CA GLU A 82 32.50 -34.97 -22.46
C GLU A 82 32.49 -34.59 -20.97
N THR A 83 33.43 -33.76 -20.52
CA THR A 83 33.43 -33.18 -19.17
C THR A 83 32.26 -32.22 -18.97
N HIS A 84 32.02 -31.28 -19.89
CA HIS A 84 30.88 -30.36 -19.81
C HIS A 84 29.54 -31.08 -19.93
N LYS A 85 29.42 -32.14 -20.75
CA LYS A 85 28.21 -32.97 -20.82
C LYS A 85 27.91 -33.62 -19.48
N LYS A 86 28.93 -34.17 -18.81
CA LYS A 86 28.78 -34.80 -17.50
C LYS A 86 28.43 -33.80 -16.40
N GLU A 87 29.01 -32.60 -16.43
CA GLU A 87 28.64 -31.50 -15.53
C GLU A 87 27.21 -31.02 -15.77
N LEU A 88 26.82 -30.86 -17.02
CA LEU A 88 25.46 -30.47 -17.41
C LEU A 88 24.43 -31.51 -16.92
N ASP A 89 24.69 -32.80 -17.12
CA ASP A 89 23.80 -33.87 -16.65
C ASP A 89 23.66 -33.89 -15.12
N ALA A 90 24.77 -33.66 -14.39
CA ALA A 90 24.74 -33.53 -12.93
C ALA A 90 23.92 -32.31 -12.48
N ILE A 91 24.03 -31.18 -13.16
CA ILE A 91 23.23 -29.98 -12.89
C ILE A 91 21.75 -30.25 -13.18
N LEU A 92 21.43 -30.91 -14.30
CA LEU A 92 20.05 -31.24 -14.66
C LEU A 92 19.41 -32.15 -13.59
N GLN A 93 20.09 -33.22 -13.17
CA GLN A 93 19.59 -34.10 -12.11
C GLN A 93 19.41 -33.34 -10.78
N GLY A 94 20.37 -32.48 -10.41
CA GLY A 94 20.26 -31.65 -9.21
C GLY A 94 19.08 -30.67 -9.28
N SER A 95 18.88 -30.05 -10.45
CA SER A 95 17.78 -29.10 -10.70
C SER A 95 16.41 -29.79 -10.68
N GLU A 96 16.28 -30.99 -11.25
CA GLU A 96 15.03 -31.74 -11.24
C GLU A 96 14.65 -32.15 -9.82
N LYS A 97 15.62 -32.57 -9.00
CA LYS A 97 15.38 -32.86 -7.58
C LYS A 97 14.85 -31.62 -6.83
N LEU A 98 15.51 -30.47 -7.02
CA LEU A 98 15.08 -29.19 -6.42
C LEU A 98 13.67 -28.81 -6.87
N LYS A 99 13.34 -28.96 -8.16
CA LYS A 99 12.02 -28.69 -8.71
C LYS A 99 10.94 -29.56 -8.07
N VAL A 100 11.18 -30.87 -7.92
CA VAL A 100 10.23 -31.79 -7.28
C VAL A 100 10.01 -31.44 -5.80
N GLU A 101 11.10 -31.17 -5.07
CA GLU A 101 11.03 -30.77 -3.65
C GLU A 101 10.26 -29.45 -3.49
N THR A 102 10.53 -28.48 -4.35
CA THR A 102 9.85 -27.18 -4.36
C THR A 102 8.36 -27.33 -4.70
N GLY A 103 8.03 -28.14 -5.71
CA GLY A 103 6.64 -28.44 -6.06
C GLY A 103 5.87 -29.07 -4.90
N ALA A 104 6.48 -30.04 -4.22
CA ALA A 104 5.87 -30.67 -3.04
C ALA A 104 5.62 -29.68 -1.90
N LEU A 105 6.52 -28.73 -1.66
CA LEU A 105 6.34 -27.67 -0.65
C LEU A 105 5.19 -26.73 -1.00
N LEU A 106 5.06 -26.30 -2.26
CA LEU A 106 3.96 -25.41 -2.67
C LEU A 106 2.60 -26.11 -2.75
N ASP A 107 2.58 -27.37 -3.19
CA ASP A 107 1.36 -28.15 -3.38
C ASP A 107 0.82 -28.75 -2.08
N ALA A 108 1.59 -28.69 -0.98
CA ALA A 108 1.20 -29.24 0.31
C ALA A 108 -0.11 -28.64 0.86
N ASN A 109 -0.49 -27.41 0.49
CA ASN A 109 -1.69 -26.75 1.02
C ASN A 109 -2.35 -25.75 0.03
N PRO A 110 -3.05 -26.23 -1.02
CA PRO A 110 -3.66 -25.36 -2.03
C PRO A 110 -4.77 -24.45 -1.46
N ALA A 111 -5.53 -24.94 -0.47
CA ALA A 111 -6.58 -24.15 0.18
C ALA A 111 -6.02 -22.96 1.00
N LYS A 112 -4.89 -23.15 1.68
CA LYS A 112 -4.22 -22.07 2.42
C LYS A 112 -3.64 -21.04 1.46
N ARG A 113 -3.11 -21.47 0.31
CA ARG A 113 -2.63 -20.56 -0.75
C ARG A 113 -3.71 -19.60 -1.22
N PHE A 114 -4.88 -20.14 -1.56
CA PHE A 114 -6.02 -19.33 -1.98
C PHE A 114 -6.47 -18.36 -0.88
N THR A 115 -6.50 -18.83 0.37
CA THR A 115 -6.87 -18.02 1.53
C THR A 115 -5.89 -16.86 1.75
N VAL A 116 -4.57 -17.12 1.70
CA VAL A 116 -3.54 -16.09 1.82
C VAL A 116 -3.64 -15.06 0.70
N ASN A 117 -3.78 -15.50 -0.55
CA ASN A 117 -3.89 -14.58 -1.69
C ASN A 117 -5.12 -13.68 -1.58
N SER A 118 -6.29 -14.26 -1.27
CA SER A 118 -7.51 -13.47 -1.10
C SER A 118 -7.45 -12.50 0.08
N LYS A 119 -6.78 -12.87 1.17
CA LYS A 119 -6.53 -11.97 2.33
C LYS A 119 -5.56 -10.85 1.98
N LEU A 120 -4.50 -11.16 1.23
CA LEU A 120 -3.53 -10.18 0.75
C LEU A 120 -4.17 -9.16 -0.18
N GLU A 121 -5.01 -9.59 -1.12
CA GLU A 121 -5.75 -8.69 -2.00
C GLU A 121 -6.67 -7.76 -1.19
N LYS A 122 -7.43 -8.29 -0.23
CA LYS A 122 -8.28 -7.47 0.65
C LYS A 122 -7.49 -6.43 1.42
N TYR A 123 -6.31 -6.80 1.93
CA TYR A 123 -5.41 -5.87 2.62
C TYR A 123 -4.88 -4.78 1.68
N GLN A 124 -4.44 -5.14 0.47
CA GLN A 124 -3.97 -4.17 -0.51
C GLN A 124 -5.07 -3.17 -0.89
N TRP A 125 -6.29 -3.65 -1.09
CA TRP A 125 -7.45 -2.79 -1.32
C TRP A 125 -7.76 -1.90 -0.12
N ALA A 126 -7.78 -2.44 1.10
CA ALA A 126 -8.02 -1.67 2.32
C ALA A 126 -6.97 -0.56 2.48
N ARG A 127 -5.68 -0.88 2.28
CA ARG A 127 -4.58 0.09 2.28
C ARG A 127 -4.82 1.21 1.28
N ASN A 128 -5.10 0.85 0.02
CA ASN A 128 -5.26 1.82 -1.06
C ASN A 128 -6.46 2.73 -0.80
N ILE A 129 -7.59 2.18 -0.35
CA ILE A 129 -8.79 2.93 0.01
C ILE A 129 -8.51 3.87 1.19
N SER A 130 -7.84 3.39 2.25
CA SER A 130 -7.48 4.21 3.40
C SER A 130 -6.53 5.35 3.05
N VAL A 131 -5.51 5.09 2.21
CA VAL A 131 -4.54 6.12 1.80
C VAL A 131 -5.22 7.17 0.92
N LEU A 132 -5.99 6.75 -0.09
CA LEU A 132 -6.70 7.67 -0.98
C LEU A 132 -7.78 8.46 -0.24
N GLY A 133 -8.58 7.79 0.60
CA GLY A 133 -9.59 8.42 1.42
C GLY A 133 -8.99 9.40 2.42
N GLY A 134 -7.89 9.01 3.10
CA GLY A 134 -7.14 9.86 4.00
C GLY A 134 -6.60 11.11 3.31
N ALA A 135 -5.92 10.94 2.18
CA ALA A 135 -5.38 12.04 1.39
C ALA A 135 -6.49 12.99 0.91
N LEU A 136 -7.58 12.45 0.38
CA LEU A 136 -8.74 13.24 -0.06
C LEU A 136 -9.38 14.00 1.10
N GLY A 137 -9.55 13.35 2.27
CA GLY A 137 -10.07 13.99 3.47
C GLY A 137 -9.19 15.15 3.95
N VAL A 138 -7.87 14.98 3.96
CA VAL A 138 -6.91 16.04 4.31
C VAL A 138 -6.99 17.20 3.31
N LEU A 139 -7.08 16.92 2.01
CA LEU A 139 -7.24 17.96 0.98
C LEU A 139 -8.54 18.74 1.16
N ILE A 140 -9.67 18.05 1.30
CA ILE A 140 -10.99 18.68 1.52
C ILE A 140 -10.97 19.53 2.80
N SER A 141 -10.39 19.00 3.87
CA SER A 141 -10.22 19.72 5.14
C SER A 141 -9.40 20.99 4.94
N GLY A 142 -8.24 20.88 4.31
CA GLY A 142 -7.36 21.99 3.99
C GLY A 142 -8.05 23.08 3.15
N PHE A 143 -8.82 22.69 2.13
CA PHE A 143 -9.61 23.63 1.34
C PHE A 143 -10.71 24.31 2.17
N GLY A 144 -11.43 23.55 3.00
CA GLY A 144 -12.44 24.09 3.91
C GLY A 144 -11.86 25.14 4.84
N PHE A 145 -10.74 24.83 5.51
CA PHE A 145 -10.04 25.77 6.39
C PHE A 145 -9.47 26.98 5.63
N TYR A 146 -8.89 26.76 4.44
CA TYR A 146 -8.35 27.84 3.63
C TYR A 146 -9.43 28.87 3.27
N PHE A 147 -10.56 28.42 2.69
CA PHE A 147 -11.63 29.33 2.29
C PHE A 147 -12.34 29.95 3.49
N TRP A 148 -12.55 29.18 4.56
CA TRP A 148 -13.14 29.72 5.76
C TRP A 148 -12.26 30.80 6.41
N HIS A 149 -10.99 30.50 6.70
CA HIS A 149 -10.16 31.38 7.50
C HIS A 149 -9.54 32.53 6.70
N ILE A 150 -8.98 32.24 5.51
CA ILE A 150 -8.24 33.26 4.74
C ILE A 150 -9.20 34.18 3.97
N ARG A 151 -10.26 33.62 3.39
CA ARG A 151 -11.15 34.41 2.53
C ARG A 151 -12.30 35.03 3.31
N LEU A 152 -12.94 34.27 4.18
CA LEU A 152 -14.18 34.69 4.81
C LEU A 152 -13.95 35.36 6.16
N GLN A 153 -13.25 34.69 7.08
CA GLN A 153 -13.04 35.18 8.44
C GLN A 153 -12.27 36.51 8.43
N ARG A 154 -11.17 36.61 7.68
CA ARG A 154 -10.44 37.87 7.52
C ARG A 154 -11.30 39.03 7.02
N HIS A 155 -12.21 38.77 6.08
CA HIS A 155 -13.10 39.81 5.55
C HIS A 155 -14.13 40.24 6.60
N ILE A 156 -14.72 39.28 7.31
CA ILE A 156 -15.66 39.54 8.41
C ILE A 156 -14.98 40.32 9.55
N ASP A 157 -13.76 39.94 9.93
CA ASP A 157 -12.98 40.59 10.97
C ASP A 157 -12.66 42.05 10.60
N HIS A 158 -12.29 42.29 9.34
CA HIS A 158 -12.07 43.65 8.83
C HIS A 158 -13.36 44.50 8.90
N LEU A 159 -14.50 43.96 8.44
CA LEU A 159 -15.79 44.66 8.53
C LEU A 159 -16.19 44.95 9.99
N HIS A 160 -16.00 44.00 10.90
CA HIS A 160 -16.26 44.22 12.32
C HIS A 160 -15.35 45.31 12.90
N SER A 161 -14.06 45.34 12.54
CA SER A 161 -13.15 46.39 13.00
C SER A 161 -13.61 47.79 12.59
N GLN A 162 -14.07 47.96 11.34
CA GLN A 162 -14.59 49.24 10.82
C GLN A 162 -15.88 49.67 11.53
N VAL A 163 -16.81 48.74 11.74
CA VAL A 163 -18.06 49.03 12.46
C VAL A 163 -17.78 49.45 13.90
N THR A 164 -16.83 48.80 14.55
CA THR A 164 -16.47 49.07 15.95
C THR A 164 -15.77 50.42 16.06
N HIS A 165 -14.84 50.72 15.15
CA HIS A 165 -14.15 52.01 15.06
C HIS A 165 -15.11 53.17 14.75
N ASN A 166 -16.05 53.00 13.82
CA ASN A 166 -17.05 54.05 13.52
C ASN A 166 -17.99 54.32 14.70
N LYS A 167 -18.37 53.29 15.47
CA LYS A 167 -19.17 53.47 16.69
C LYS A 167 -18.41 54.22 17.79
N SER A 168 -17.10 54.07 17.89
CA SER A 168 -16.29 54.82 18.88
C SER A 168 -16.03 56.27 18.49
N VAL A 169 -16.20 56.65 17.22
CA VAL A 169 -15.94 58.01 16.71
C VAL A 169 -17.22 58.87 16.66
N GLN A 170 -18.41 58.28 16.67
CA GLN A 170 -19.65 59.05 16.83
C GLN A 170 -19.76 59.59 18.27
N PRO A 171 -19.82 60.92 18.50
CA PRO A 171 -20.07 61.44 19.83
C PRO A 171 -21.47 61.00 20.27
N SER A 172 -21.63 60.68 21.56
CA SER A 172 -22.93 60.45 22.16
C SER A 172 -23.80 61.69 21.88
N ALA A 173 -24.86 61.51 21.10
CA ALA A 173 -25.86 62.54 20.95
C ALA A 173 -26.49 62.77 22.34
N GLU A 174 -26.17 63.91 22.94
CA GLU A 174 -26.92 64.50 24.05
C GLU A 174 -28.33 64.89 23.59
#